data_AF-A0A651HBL9-F1
#
_entry.id   AF-A0A651HBL9-F1
#
_cell.length_a   1.000
_cell.length_b   1.000
_cell.length_c   1.000
_cell.angle_alpha   90.00
_cell.angle_beta   90.00
_cell.angle_gamma   90.00
#
_symmetry.space_group_name_H-M   'P 1'
#
loop_
_entity.id
_entity.type
_entity.pdbx_description
1 polymer ?
#
loop_
_entity_poly.entity_id
_entity_poly.type
_entity_poly.pdbx_seq_one_letter_code
_entity_poly.pdbx_strand_id
1 'polypeptide(L)'
;MLPRNPLSRRSSPLMWGALKDIQSPPERKVFHAACTPPPRLPESVPGIPGPQTVPGSPGGAPIPSRGGIEDAMGAQVPLWLDMEDATYVDRTLDLYRRLLLRAGPRVGICLQAYLHRTPMDLEEVLAAAGRIRLVKGAYRASAAHALQDRAAVDGAFLVLPERLAREPLTEPGLRHVLGTHDLGLLERLGLGPAGNSPPESGPLSVQMLYGIQEDAWDALVRRDIPFRVLISYGAHWYPWFMRRLAERTSNLRFVLGRK
;
A
#
# COMPACT_ATOMS: atom_id res chain seq x y z
N MET A 1 -11.27 -53.12 -0.04
CA MET A 1 -11.42 -53.34 1.41
C MET A 1 -10.15 -52.82 2.08
N LEU A 2 -10.16 -51.55 2.52
CA LEU A 2 -9.03 -50.94 3.24
C LEU A 2 -9.12 -51.31 4.73
N PRO A 3 -8.04 -51.76 5.39
CA PRO A 3 -8.01 -51.80 6.84
C PRO A 3 -7.42 -50.51 7.43
N ARG A 4 -7.93 -50.21 8.62
CA ARG A 4 -7.76 -48.99 9.39
C ARG A 4 -6.39 -48.88 10.08
N ASN A 5 -6.02 -47.63 10.32
CA ASN A 5 -5.04 -47.13 11.28
C ASN A 5 -5.23 -47.70 12.71
N PRO A 6 -4.14 -47.83 13.50
CA PRO A 6 -4.23 -47.48 14.92
C PRO A 6 -3.12 -46.50 15.37
N LEU A 7 -3.59 -45.49 16.10
CA LEU A 7 -2.86 -44.43 16.80
C LEU A 7 -1.86 -44.97 17.83
N SER A 8 -0.72 -44.29 18.01
CA SER A 8 -0.22 -44.04 19.37
C SER A 8 0.57 -42.72 19.51
N ARG A 9 -0.02 -41.79 20.29
CA ARG A 9 0.56 -40.87 21.29
C ARG A 9 1.75 -39.99 20.87
N ARG A 10 1.51 -38.68 20.62
CA ARG A 10 1.58 -37.54 21.56
C ARG A 10 2.99 -37.25 22.13
N SER A 11 3.63 -36.22 21.59
CA SER A 11 4.14 -35.07 22.37
C SER A 11 4.20 -33.84 21.47
N SER A 12 3.40 -32.83 21.81
CA SER A 12 3.47 -31.44 21.34
C SER A 12 3.98 -30.61 22.54
N PRO A 13 4.24 -29.28 22.47
CA PRO A 13 4.30 -28.40 21.29
C PRO A 13 5.44 -27.34 21.41
N LEU A 14 5.46 -26.42 20.44
CA LEU A 14 5.89 -25.00 20.51
C LEU A 14 7.12 -24.63 19.68
N MET A 15 6.90 -23.60 18.86
CA MET A 15 7.87 -22.62 18.36
C MET A 15 8.33 -22.69 16.90
N TRP A 16 7.79 -23.55 16.03
CA TRP A 16 8.15 -23.55 14.59
C TRP A 16 6.99 -23.86 13.63
N GLY A 17 5.80 -23.27 13.86
CA GLY A 17 4.58 -23.58 13.09
C GLY A 17 3.94 -22.46 12.28
N ALA A 18 4.24 -21.18 12.50
CA ALA A 18 3.37 -20.09 12.00
C ALA A 18 3.89 -19.35 10.75
N LEU A 19 4.84 -19.92 10.00
CA LEU A 19 5.44 -19.27 8.81
C LEU A 19 5.25 -20.07 7.50
N LYS A 20 4.51 -21.19 7.53
CA LYS A 20 4.33 -22.07 6.35
C LYS A 20 2.98 -21.97 5.63
N ASP A 21 1.97 -21.31 6.21
CA ASP A 21 0.61 -21.33 5.64
C ASP A 21 0.14 -20.01 4.98
N ILE A 22 1.04 -19.08 4.67
CA ILE A 22 0.73 -17.99 3.74
C ILE A 22 1.09 -18.44 2.31
N GLN A 23 0.42 -19.48 1.83
CA GLN A 23 0.30 -19.76 0.39
C GLN A 23 -0.95 -19.04 -0.13
N SER A 24 -0.84 -17.73 -0.32
CA SER A 24 -1.76 -17.01 -1.21
C SER A 24 -1.32 -17.22 -2.67
N PRO A 25 -2.25 -17.30 -3.64
CA PRO A 25 -1.92 -17.60 -5.04
C PRO A 25 -0.99 -16.54 -5.67
N PRO A 26 -0.32 -16.84 -6.81
CA PRO A 26 0.85 -16.11 -7.31
C PRO A 26 0.56 -14.70 -7.86
N GLU A 27 -0.67 -14.23 -7.82
CA GLU A 27 -1.06 -12.99 -8.45
C GLU A 27 -1.10 -11.84 -7.43
N ARG A 28 -0.35 -10.77 -7.73
CA ARG A 28 -0.37 -9.44 -7.09
C ARG A 28 0.68 -9.18 -6.01
N LYS A 29 1.95 -9.43 -6.32
CA LYS A 29 3.03 -8.59 -5.76
C LYS A 29 2.87 -7.18 -6.34
N VAL A 30 2.83 -6.16 -5.51
CA VAL A 30 2.78 -4.75 -5.95
C VAL A 30 4.08 -4.10 -5.53
N PHE A 31 4.85 -3.60 -6.49
CA PHE A 31 6.09 -2.90 -6.21
C PHE A 31 5.80 -1.40 -6.02
N HIS A 32 6.29 -0.86 -4.92
CA HIS A 32 6.27 0.57 -4.64
C HIS A 32 7.61 1.15 -5.06
N ALA A 33 7.61 2.02 -6.07
CA ALA A 33 8.77 2.86 -6.35
C ALA A 33 8.54 4.20 -5.65
N ALA A 34 9.21 4.40 -4.52
CA ALA A 34 9.34 5.72 -3.93
C ALA A 34 10.30 6.53 -4.81
N CYS A 35 9.80 7.58 -5.46
CA CYS A 35 10.65 8.48 -6.22
C CYS A 35 11.41 9.40 -5.25
N THR A 36 12.62 9.03 -4.85
CA THR A 36 13.59 9.97 -4.27
C THR A 36 14.89 9.89 -5.04
N PRO A 37 15.42 10.99 -5.60
CA PRO A 37 16.84 11.04 -5.89
C PRO A 37 17.58 11.21 -4.56
N PRO A 38 18.59 10.38 -4.23
CA PRO A 38 19.43 10.69 -3.08
C PRO A 38 20.29 11.92 -3.39
N PRO A 39 20.31 12.98 -2.56
CA PRO A 39 21.49 13.84 -2.49
C PRO A 39 22.66 12.97 -1.98
N ARG A 40 23.84 13.13 -2.62
CA ARG A 40 25.07 12.43 -2.27
C ARG A 40 25.41 12.71 -0.80
N LEU A 41 25.62 11.68 0.00
CA LEU A 41 26.33 11.80 1.27
C LEU A 41 27.77 11.25 1.09
N PRO A 42 28.76 11.91 1.73
CA PRO A 42 30.17 11.66 1.52
C PRO A 42 30.63 10.30 2.07
N GLU A 43 31.86 9.96 1.67
CA GLU A 43 32.54 8.67 1.74
C GLU A 43 32.55 7.97 3.10
N SER A 44 32.40 6.64 3.02
CA SER A 44 32.92 5.58 3.91
C SER A 44 32.82 5.75 5.44
N VAL A 45 32.01 4.88 6.05
CA VAL A 45 32.25 4.41 7.43
C VAL A 45 32.96 3.05 7.33
N PRO A 46 34.23 2.89 7.76
CA PRO A 46 34.91 1.61 7.78
C PRO A 46 34.39 0.73 8.93
N GLY A 47 34.08 -0.55 8.65
CA GLY A 47 33.99 -1.56 9.73
C GLY A 47 32.76 -2.49 9.77
N ILE A 48 31.84 -2.45 8.80
CA ILE A 48 30.76 -3.44 8.73
C ILE A 48 31.10 -4.46 7.63
N PRO A 49 31.32 -5.75 7.97
CA PRO A 49 31.51 -6.77 6.94
C PRO A 49 30.22 -6.90 6.11
N GLY A 50 30.35 -6.75 4.79
CA GLY A 50 29.23 -6.88 3.85
C GLY A 50 28.60 -8.28 3.91
N PRO A 51 27.29 -8.41 3.62
CA PRO A 51 26.61 -9.70 3.73
C PRO A 51 27.15 -10.69 2.70
N GLN A 52 27.74 -11.77 3.20
CA GLN A 52 28.05 -12.96 2.43
C GLN A 52 26.75 -13.63 1.97
N THR A 53 26.73 -14.07 0.72
CA THR A 53 25.65 -14.86 0.13
C THR A 53 25.54 -16.21 0.82
N VAL A 54 24.36 -16.55 1.36
CA VAL A 54 24.06 -17.92 1.78
C VAL A 54 23.71 -18.73 0.51
N PRO A 55 24.44 -19.80 0.16
CA PRO A 55 24.12 -20.63 -0.99
C PRO A 55 22.98 -21.60 -0.64
N GLY A 56 21.92 -21.68 -1.47
CA GLY A 56 21.02 -22.84 -1.46
C GLY A 56 19.50 -22.62 -1.44
N SER A 57 18.96 -21.44 -1.79
CA SER A 57 17.50 -21.28 -1.93
C SER A 57 17.08 -21.04 -3.39
N PRO A 58 16.40 -21.99 -4.05
CA PRO A 58 15.92 -21.81 -5.42
C PRO A 58 14.64 -20.96 -5.41
N GLY A 59 14.56 -19.92 -6.26
CA GLY A 59 13.29 -19.27 -6.64
C GLY A 59 13.03 -17.84 -6.16
N GLY A 60 14.02 -17.12 -5.63
CA GLY A 60 13.87 -15.68 -5.34
C GLY A 60 14.09 -14.83 -6.60
N ALA A 61 13.03 -14.32 -7.22
CA ALA A 61 13.14 -13.35 -8.31
C ALA A 61 13.97 -12.12 -7.87
N PRO A 62 14.94 -11.64 -8.67
CA PRO A 62 15.85 -10.58 -8.29
C PRO A 62 15.12 -9.25 -8.10
N ILE A 63 15.55 -8.50 -7.07
CA ILE A 63 15.04 -7.15 -6.75
C ILE A 63 15.77 -6.15 -7.65
N PRO A 64 15.08 -5.24 -8.33
CA PRO A 64 15.76 -4.34 -9.26
C PRO A 64 16.22 -3.04 -8.59
N SER A 65 17.54 -2.81 -8.58
CA SER A 65 18.16 -1.51 -8.33
C SER A 65 18.40 -0.77 -9.65
N ARG A 66 18.01 0.51 -9.73
CA ARG A 66 18.04 1.39 -10.94
C ARG A 66 17.24 0.95 -12.16
N GLY A 67 16.98 -0.35 -12.35
CA GLY A 67 16.09 -0.91 -13.38
C GLY A 67 14.64 -1.12 -12.93
N GLY A 68 14.25 -0.70 -11.72
CA GLY A 68 12.98 -1.14 -11.13
C GLY A 68 11.71 -0.70 -11.85
N ILE A 69 11.76 0.38 -12.62
CA ILE A 69 10.61 0.80 -13.45
C ILE A 69 10.57 -0.06 -14.71
N GLU A 70 11.70 -0.19 -15.41
CA GLU A 70 11.83 -1.00 -16.63
C GLU A 70 11.53 -2.48 -16.35
N ASP A 71 12.00 -3.01 -15.23
CA ASP A 71 11.79 -4.39 -14.80
C ASP A 71 10.32 -4.62 -14.39
N ALA A 72 9.70 -3.68 -13.69
CA ALA A 72 8.26 -3.76 -13.37
C ALA A 72 7.39 -3.70 -14.64
N MET A 73 7.77 -2.83 -15.59
CA MET A 73 7.13 -2.74 -16.90
C MET A 73 7.29 -4.05 -17.69
N GLY A 74 8.51 -4.60 -17.73
CA GLY A 74 8.80 -5.87 -18.41
C GLY A 74 8.09 -7.07 -17.78
N ALA A 75 7.95 -7.07 -16.46
CA ALA A 75 7.22 -8.10 -15.71
C ALA A 75 5.69 -7.87 -15.67
N GLN A 76 5.18 -6.79 -16.29
CA GLN A 76 3.76 -6.42 -16.33
C GLN A 76 3.09 -6.28 -14.94
N VAL A 77 3.88 -5.94 -13.91
CA VAL A 77 3.39 -5.77 -12.53
C VAL A 77 2.91 -4.33 -12.32
N PRO A 78 1.82 -4.08 -11.56
CA PRO A 78 1.40 -2.73 -11.25
C PRO A 78 2.47 -1.95 -10.47
N LEU A 79 2.73 -0.73 -10.92
CA LEU A 79 3.70 0.19 -10.33
C LEU A 79 2.94 1.36 -9.69
N TRP A 80 3.21 1.65 -8.43
CA TRP A 80 2.62 2.80 -7.74
C TRP A 80 3.69 3.85 -7.44
N LEU A 81 3.42 5.08 -7.87
CA LEU A 81 4.18 6.27 -7.49
C LEU A 81 3.63 6.80 -6.16
N ASP A 82 4.47 6.74 -5.13
CA ASP A 82 4.18 7.34 -3.84
C ASP A 82 4.23 8.87 -3.92
N MET A 83 3.47 9.55 -3.05
CA MET A 83 3.40 11.01 -3.00
C MET A 83 4.04 11.51 -1.71
N GLU A 84 5.10 12.29 -1.88
CA GLU A 84 5.84 12.97 -0.83
C GLU A 84 5.09 14.24 -0.37
N ASP A 85 5.79 15.19 0.25
CA ASP A 85 5.17 16.44 0.70
C ASP A 85 4.69 17.33 -0.47
N ALA A 86 3.90 18.36 -0.12
CA ALA A 86 3.22 19.22 -1.08
C ALA A 86 4.15 19.88 -2.12
N THR A 87 5.45 20.04 -1.82
CA THR A 87 6.42 20.66 -2.75
C THR A 87 6.82 19.75 -3.91
N TYR A 88 6.54 18.45 -3.81
CA TYR A 88 6.86 17.45 -4.84
C TYR A 88 5.69 17.08 -5.73
N VAL A 89 4.47 17.57 -5.45
CA VAL A 89 3.24 17.12 -6.13
C VAL A 89 3.33 17.33 -7.64
N ASP A 90 3.70 18.52 -8.11
CA ASP A 90 3.78 18.81 -9.54
C ASP A 90 4.80 17.93 -10.27
N ARG A 91 6.00 17.79 -9.70
CA ARG A 91 7.07 16.96 -10.28
C ARG A 91 6.67 15.48 -10.35
N THR A 92 5.91 15.02 -9.34
CA THR A 92 5.43 13.63 -9.26
C THR A 92 4.32 13.38 -10.26
N LEU A 93 3.37 14.32 -10.40
CA LEU A 93 2.32 14.26 -11.43
C LEU A 93 2.91 14.29 -12.84
N ASP A 94 3.92 15.12 -13.09
CA ASP A 94 4.61 15.16 -14.38
C ASP A 94 5.33 13.85 -14.71
N LEU A 95 6.00 13.26 -13.72
CA LEU A 95 6.61 11.94 -13.88
C LEU A 95 5.55 10.87 -14.15
N TYR A 96 4.44 10.89 -13.39
CA TYR A 96 3.33 9.97 -13.58
C TYR A 96 2.76 10.06 -14.99
N ARG A 97 2.50 11.26 -15.52
CA ARG A 97 2.00 11.46 -16.89
C ARG A 97 2.95 10.83 -17.93
N ARG A 98 4.27 11.04 -17.79
CA ARG A 98 5.26 10.42 -18.68
C ARG A 98 5.29 8.90 -18.59
N LEU A 99 5.14 8.34 -17.38
CA LEU A 99 5.13 6.90 -17.17
C LEU A 99 3.84 6.26 -17.67
N LEU A 100 2.69 6.91 -17.46
CA LEU A 100 1.40 6.46 -17.95
C LEU A 100 1.38 6.32 -19.48
N LEU A 101 1.97 7.27 -20.21
CA LEU A 101 2.12 7.20 -21.66
C LEU A 101 2.99 6.02 -22.13
N ARG A 102 3.95 5.58 -21.31
CA ARG A 102 4.91 4.52 -21.66
C ARG A 102 4.47 3.13 -21.23
N ALA A 103 3.78 3.03 -20.09
CA ALA A 103 3.47 1.77 -19.42
C ALA A 103 1.96 1.50 -19.30
N GLY A 104 1.12 2.46 -19.68
CA GLY A 104 -0.32 2.34 -19.65
C GLY A 104 -0.91 2.24 -18.24
N PRO A 105 -2.13 1.69 -18.09
CA PRO A 105 -2.92 1.79 -16.85
C PRO A 105 -2.37 1.01 -15.66
N ARG A 106 -1.26 0.29 -15.83
CA ARG A 106 -0.55 -0.43 -14.75
C ARG A 106 0.26 0.51 -13.85
N VAL A 107 0.46 1.76 -14.28
CA VAL A 107 1.04 2.79 -13.44
C VAL A 107 -0.09 3.53 -12.71
N GLY A 108 -0.02 3.54 -11.39
CA GLY A 108 -0.90 4.30 -10.52
C GLY A 108 -0.14 5.39 -9.75
N ILE A 109 -0.88 6.39 -9.26
CA ILE A 109 -0.33 7.48 -8.47
C ILE A 109 -1.06 7.62 -7.13
N CYS A 110 -0.31 7.98 -6.10
CA CYS A 110 -0.84 8.33 -4.79
C CYS A 110 -1.34 9.79 -4.78
N LEU A 111 -2.55 10.05 -4.29
CA LEU A 111 -3.07 11.39 -4.04
C LEU A 111 -3.47 11.53 -2.56
N GLN A 112 -3.38 12.75 -2.03
CA GLN A 112 -3.52 13.03 -0.60
C GLN A 112 -4.77 13.87 -0.34
N ALA A 113 -5.78 13.31 0.32
CA ALA A 113 -7.10 13.94 0.52
C ALA A 113 -7.04 15.29 1.27
N TYR A 114 -6.03 15.52 2.11
CA TYR A 114 -5.87 16.78 2.84
C TYR A 114 -5.44 17.99 1.99
N LEU A 115 -4.98 17.84 0.75
CA LEU A 115 -4.57 18.99 -0.07
C LEU A 115 -5.76 19.62 -0.78
N HIS A 116 -5.82 20.95 -0.81
CA HIS A 116 -6.90 21.69 -1.50
C HIS A 116 -6.94 21.41 -3.01
N ARG A 117 -5.78 21.07 -3.61
CA ARG A 117 -5.64 20.77 -5.04
C ARG A 117 -6.13 19.38 -5.46
N THR A 118 -6.23 18.44 -4.51
CA THR A 118 -6.49 17.03 -4.80
C THR A 118 -7.77 16.76 -5.61
N PRO A 119 -8.91 17.46 -5.40
CA PRO A 119 -10.09 17.26 -6.24
C PRO A 119 -9.81 17.49 -7.73
N MET A 120 -9.01 18.50 -8.07
CA MET A 120 -8.65 18.80 -9.46
C MET A 120 -7.63 17.79 -10.00
N ASP A 121 -6.57 17.50 -9.25
CA ASP A 121 -5.56 16.50 -9.66
C ASP A 121 -6.20 15.12 -9.86
N LEU A 122 -7.22 14.77 -9.06
CA LEU A 122 -8.00 13.54 -9.20
C LEU A 122 -8.70 13.47 -10.55
N GLU A 123 -9.41 14.52 -10.95
CA GLU A 123 -10.09 14.54 -12.26
C GLU A 123 -9.10 14.47 -13.43
N GLU A 124 -7.95 15.13 -13.33
CA GLU A 124 -6.90 15.04 -14.35
C GLU A 124 -6.37 13.61 -14.51
N VAL A 125 -6.16 12.91 -13.39
CA VAL A 125 -5.70 11.51 -13.42
C VAL A 125 -6.78 10.59 -13.99
N LEU A 126 -8.05 10.82 -13.65
CA LEU A 126 -9.18 10.03 -14.17
C LEU A 126 -9.41 10.26 -15.67
N ALA A 127 -9.28 11.50 -16.15
CA ALA A 127 -9.40 11.84 -17.56
C ALA A 127 -8.36 11.09 -18.43
N ALA A 128 -7.21 10.75 -17.86
CA ALA A 128 -6.19 9.93 -18.50
C ALA A 128 -6.39 8.40 -18.29
N ALA A 129 -7.56 7.97 -17.82
CA ALA A 129 -7.87 6.59 -17.43
C ALA A 129 -6.91 6.01 -16.38
N GLY A 130 -6.33 6.90 -15.56
CA GLY A 130 -5.33 6.57 -14.55
C GLY A 130 -5.87 5.78 -13.36
N ARG A 131 -4.95 5.36 -12.48
CA ARG A 131 -5.29 4.70 -11.21
C ARG A 131 -4.75 5.49 -10.04
N ILE A 132 -5.59 5.58 -9.00
CA ILE A 132 -5.37 6.46 -7.85
C ILE A 132 -5.33 5.62 -6.59
N ARG A 133 -4.29 5.83 -5.78
CA ARG A 133 -4.27 5.44 -4.39
C ARG A 133 -4.54 6.68 -3.56
N LEU A 134 -5.71 6.76 -2.95
CA LEU A 134 -6.08 7.85 -2.08
C LEU A 134 -5.62 7.56 -0.64
N VAL A 135 -4.91 8.51 -0.05
CA VAL A 135 -4.52 8.51 1.38
C VAL A 135 -4.96 9.81 2.03
N LYS A 136 -5.01 9.89 3.37
CA LYS A 136 -5.30 11.17 4.05
C LYS A 136 -4.20 12.22 3.79
N GLY A 137 -2.93 11.80 3.88
CA GLY A 137 -1.74 12.65 3.80
C GLY A 137 -0.88 12.51 5.06
N ALA A 138 0.42 12.29 4.88
CA ALA A 138 1.35 12.01 5.98
C ALA A 138 2.15 13.23 6.45
N TYR A 139 2.35 14.20 5.56
CA TYR A 139 3.23 15.35 5.80
C TYR A 139 2.48 16.55 6.38
N ARG A 140 3.25 17.50 6.91
CA ARG A 140 2.75 18.83 7.30
C ARG A 140 2.84 19.75 6.09
N ALA A 141 1.77 20.49 5.83
CA ALA A 141 1.70 21.53 4.81
C ALA A 141 0.98 22.76 5.40
N SER A 142 1.26 23.94 4.85
CA SER A 142 0.62 25.18 5.35
C SER A 142 -0.89 25.19 5.08
N ALA A 143 -1.63 25.98 5.85
CA ALA A 143 -3.08 26.12 5.69
C ALA A 143 -3.51 26.60 4.30
N ALA A 144 -2.64 27.33 3.60
CA ALA A 144 -2.83 27.75 2.21
C ALA A 144 -2.86 26.59 1.22
N HIS A 145 -2.24 25.45 1.55
CA HIS A 145 -2.14 24.29 0.65
C HIS A 145 -2.96 23.09 1.13
N ALA A 146 -3.24 22.99 2.44
CA ALA A 146 -3.86 21.82 3.03
C ALA A 146 -4.87 22.14 4.13
N LEU A 147 -5.88 21.28 4.21
CA LEU A 147 -6.80 21.16 5.34
C LEU A 147 -6.01 20.87 6.62
N GLN A 148 -6.26 21.68 7.65
CA GLN A 148 -5.58 21.55 8.95
C GLN A 148 -6.40 20.76 9.95
N ASP A 149 -7.72 20.88 9.87
CA ASP A 149 -8.65 20.20 10.77
C ASP A 149 -8.84 18.74 10.37
N ARG A 150 -8.87 17.85 11.38
CA ARG A 150 -9.03 16.41 11.15
C ARG A 150 -10.39 16.07 10.56
N ALA A 151 -11.48 16.68 11.03
CA ALA A 151 -12.81 16.36 10.54
C ALA A 151 -12.97 16.81 9.08
N ALA A 152 -12.35 17.92 8.69
CA ALA A 152 -12.26 18.35 7.30
C ALA A 152 -11.50 17.34 6.42
N VAL A 153 -10.35 16.82 6.89
CA VAL A 153 -9.59 15.78 6.17
C VAL A 153 -10.38 14.47 6.06
N ASP A 154 -11.02 14.05 7.14
CA ASP A 154 -11.87 12.86 7.18
C ASP A 154 -13.07 13.03 6.21
N GLY A 155 -13.67 14.22 6.16
CA GLY A 155 -14.72 14.58 5.20
C GLY A 155 -14.24 14.50 3.75
N ALA A 156 -13.07 15.08 3.43
CA ALA A 156 -12.48 14.97 2.10
C ALA A 156 -12.19 13.51 1.72
N PHE A 157 -11.71 12.69 2.67
CA PHE A 157 -11.47 11.26 2.46
C PHE A 157 -12.76 10.45 2.30
N LEU A 158 -13.93 10.93 2.74
CA LEU A 158 -15.21 10.28 2.48
C LEU A 158 -15.79 10.68 1.12
N VAL A 159 -15.62 11.94 0.71
CA VAL A 159 -16.20 12.46 -0.55
C VAL A 159 -15.43 12.00 -1.78
N LEU A 160 -14.09 12.05 -1.77
CA LEU A 160 -13.29 11.73 -2.96
C LEU A 160 -13.47 10.27 -3.45
N PRO A 161 -13.57 9.24 -2.59
CA PRO A 161 -13.88 7.89 -3.02
C PRO A 161 -15.22 7.74 -3.74
N GLU A 162 -16.23 8.55 -3.44
CA GLU A 162 -17.52 8.49 -4.15
C GLU A 162 -17.35 8.82 -5.62
N ARG A 163 -16.44 9.75 -5.94
CA ARG A 163 -16.09 10.07 -7.32
C ARG A 163 -15.35 8.92 -8.00
N LEU A 164 -14.39 8.30 -7.30
CA LEU A 164 -13.65 7.13 -7.79
C LEU A 164 -14.56 5.91 -8.00
N ALA A 165 -15.59 5.74 -7.17
CA ALA A 165 -16.55 4.63 -7.24
C ALA A 165 -17.39 4.64 -8.53
N ARG A 166 -17.53 5.81 -9.17
CA ARG A 166 -18.26 5.98 -10.44
C ARG A 166 -17.46 5.57 -11.66
N GLU A 167 -16.16 5.35 -11.51
CA GLU A 167 -15.30 4.94 -12.63
C GLU A 167 -15.51 3.45 -12.96
N PRO A 168 -15.56 3.09 -14.24
CA PRO A 168 -15.76 1.70 -14.63
C PRO A 168 -14.55 0.85 -14.22
N LEU A 169 -14.81 -0.35 -13.69
CA LEU A 169 -13.77 -1.34 -13.46
C LEU A 169 -13.35 -1.97 -14.80
N THR A 170 -12.35 -1.41 -15.45
CA THR A 170 -11.89 -1.91 -16.76
C THR A 170 -11.05 -3.19 -16.66
N GLU A 171 -10.32 -3.38 -15.55
CA GLU A 171 -9.54 -4.59 -15.27
C GLU A 171 -9.69 -4.98 -13.80
N PRO A 172 -10.16 -6.20 -13.45
CA PRO A 172 -10.40 -6.61 -12.07
C PRO A 172 -9.19 -6.51 -11.13
N GLY A 173 -7.98 -6.54 -11.69
CA GLY A 173 -6.70 -6.43 -10.98
C GLY A 173 -6.22 -4.99 -10.74
N LEU A 174 -6.79 -3.99 -11.43
CA LEU A 174 -6.38 -2.59 -11.40
C LEU A 174 -7.53 -1.72 -10.87
N ARG A 175 -7.67 -1.70 -9.55
CA ARG A 175 -8.66 -0.91 -8.80
C ARG A 175 -8.02 0.37 -8.26
N HIS A 176 -8.84 1.39 -8.01
CA HIS A 176 -8.45 2.49 -7.14
C HIS A 176 -8.27 1.96 -5.72
N VAL A 177 -7.33 2.55 -4.98
CA VAL A 177 -6.91 2.05 -3.67
C VAL A 177 -7.20 3.08 -2.60
N LEU A 178 -7.89 2.69 -1.54
CA LEU A 178 -8.08 3.47 -0.34
C LEU A 178 -7.02 3.04 0.68
N GLY A 179 -5.94 3.81 0.78
CA GLY A 179 -4.85 3.59 1.72
C GLY A 179 -5.17 4.17 3.09
N THR A 180 -5.87 3.42 3.93
CA THR A 180 -6.29 3.85 5.27
C THR A 180 -6.34 2.69 6.26
N HIS A 181 -6.13 2.99 7.54
CA HIS A 181 -6.30 2.06 8.67
C HIS A 181 -7.49 2.48 9.54
N ASP A 182 -8.21 3.52 9.12
CA ASP A 182 -9.34 4.07 9.83
C ASP A 182 -10.59 3.24 9.52
N LEU A 183 -10.88 2.25 10.37
CA LEU A 183 -12.02 1.37 10.21
C LEU A 183 -13.34 2.13 10.20
N GLY A 184 -13.47 3.23 10.96
CA GLY A 184 -14.69 4.03 10.99
C GLY A 184 -15.00 4.71 9.65
N LEU A 185 -13.95 5.19 8.96
CA LEU A 185 -14.12 5.71 7.59
C LEU A 185 -14.45 4.59 6.60
N LEU A 186 -13.82 3.43 6.74
CA LEU A 186 -14.13 2.28 5.90
C LEU A 186 -15.58 1.83 6.09
N GLU A 187 -16.11 1.79 7.32
CA GLU A 187 -17.53 1.48 7.57
C GLU A 187 -18.46 2.47 6.89
N ARG A 188 -18.16 3.77 6.99
CA ARG A 188 -18.94 4.83 6.33
C ARG A 188 -18.95 4.70 4.81
N LEU A 189 -17.90 4.13 4.23
CA LEU A 189 -17.78 3.84 2.80
C LEU A 189 -18.34 2.46 2.42
N GLY A 190 -18.87 1.69 3.36
CA GLY A 190 -19.35 0.31 3.13
C GLY A 190 -18.23 -0.73 2.98
N LEU A 191 -16.98 -0.34 3.18
CA LEU A 191 -15.76 -1.13 2.98
C LEU A 191 -15.07 -1.51 4.31
N GLY A 192 -15.79 -1.46 5.43
CA GLY A 192 -15.28 -1.81 6.76
C GLY A 192 -15.49 -3.28 7.15
N PRO A 193 -14.95 -3.76 8.28
CA PRO A 193 -15.11 -5.15 8.72
C PRO A 193 -16.49 -5.54 9.28
N ALA A 194 -17.35 -4.60 9.69
CA ALA A 194 -18.57 -4.87 10.47
C ALA A 194 -19.83 -5.23 9.64
N GLY A 195 -19.77 -5.11 8.31
CA GLY A 195 -20.89 -5.46 7.44
C GLY A 195 -21.08 -6.97 7.26
N ASN A 196 -22.31 -7.39 6.94
CA ASN A 196 -22.66 -8.81 6.75
C ASN A 196 -22.72 -9.24 5.28
N SER A 197 -22.54 -8.31 4.35
CA SER A 197 -22.60 -8.57 2.92
C SER A 197 -21.33 -8.10 2.21
N PRO A 198 -20.96 -8.75 1.10
CA PRO A 198 -19.90 -8.24 0.25
C PRO A 198 -20.29 -6.86 -0.30
N PRO A 199 -19.31 -5.96 -0.47
CA PRO A 199 -19.59 -4.71 -1.17
C PRO A 199 -20.01 -5.03 -2.61
N GLU A 200 -20.78 -4.13 -3.22
CA GLU A 200 -21.02 -4.20 -4.65
C GLU A 200 -19.70 -4.25 -5.41
N SER A 201 -19.65 -5.03 -6.49
CA SER A 201 -18.46 -5.12 -7.33
C SER A 201 -18.14 -3.75 -7.92
N GLY A 202 -17.17 -3.06 -7.30
CA GLY A 202 -16.84 -1.67 -7.66
C GLY A 202 -15.35 -1.47 -7.94
N PRO A 203 -14.96 -0.28 -8.40
CA PRO A 203 -13.58 -0.01 -8.79
C PRO A 203 -12.65 0.24 -7.58
N LEU A 204 -13.16 0.11 -6.34
CA LEU A 204 -12.42 0.40 -5.12
C LEU A 204 -11.81 -0.86 -4.50
N SER A 205 -10.68 -0.66 -3.83
CA SER A 205 -9.98 -1.64 -2.99
C SER A 205 -9.40 -0.96 -1.76
N VAL A 206 -9.17 -1.71 -0.70
CA VAL A 206 -8.57 -1.22 0.55
C VAL A 206 -7.11 -1.64 0.61
N GLN A 207 -6.24 -0.73 1.06
CA GLN A 207 -4.85 -1.04 1.36
C GLN A 207 -4.48 -0.63 2.79
N MET A 208 -3.85 -1.55 3.51
CA MET A 208 -3.29 -1.30 4.83
C MET A 208 -1.78 -1.54 4.86
N LEU A 209 -1.08 -0.97 5.84
CA LEU A 209 0.32 -1.26 6.09
C LEU A 209 0.39 -2.59 6.84
N TYR A 210 1.41 -3.38 6.52
CA TYR A 210 1.70 -4.61 7.26
C TYR A 210 1.88 -4.34 8.76
N GLY A 211 1.26 -5.17 9.61
CA GLY A 211 1.32 -5.04 11.06
C GLY A 211 0.35 -4.04 11.69
N ILE A 212 -0.56 -3.43 10.92
CA ILE A 212 -1.55 -2.46 11.44
C ILE A 212 -2.97 -2.95 11.19
N GLN A 213 -3.80 -2.92 12.25
CA GLN A 213 -5.20 -3.39 12.25
C GLN A 213 -5.34 -4.85 11.79
N GLU A 214 -4.40 -5.71 12.16
CA GLU A 214 -4.36 -7.13 11.73
C GLU A 214 -5.63 -7.88 12.08
N ASP A 215 -6.22 -7.61 13.24
CA ASP A 215 -7.49 -8.21 13.68
C ASP A 215 -8.67 -7.94 12.72
N ALA A 216 -8.60 -6.85 11.94
CA ALA A 216 -9.62 -6.51 10.97
C ALA A 216 -9.42 -7.21 9.61
N TRP A 217 -8.22 -7.73 9.31
CA TRP A 217 -7.91 -8.27 7.97
C TRP A 217 -8.77 -9.48 7.63
N ASP A 218 -8.92 -10.42 8.56
CA ASP A 218 -9.74 -11.61 8.36
C ASP A 218 -11.21 -11.24 8.11
N ALA A 219 -11.71 -10.21 8.79
CA ALA A 219 -13.07 -9.73 8.57
C ALA A 219 -13.22 -9.09 7.19
N LEU A 220 -12.26 -8.28 6.74
CA LEU A 220 -12.26 -7.71 5.39
C LEU A 220 -12.24 -8.79 4.30
N VAL A 221 -11.42 -9.83 4.48
CA VAL A 221 -11.33 -10.97 3.55
C VAL A 221 -12.62 -11.79 3.55
N ARG A 222 -13.20 -12.08 4.72
CA ARG A 222 -14.51 -12.78 4.81
C ARG A 222 -15.64 -12.01 4.15
N ARG A 223 -15.57 -10.69 4.17
CA ARG A 223 -16.52 -9.80 3.48
C ARG A 223 -16.25 -9.67 1.98
N ASP A 224 -15.29 -10.40 1.41
CA ASP A 224 -14.88 -10.29 0.00
C ASP A 224 -14.52 -8.85 -0.42
N ILE A 225 -13.97 -8.07 0.51
CA ILE A 225 -13.50 -6.71 0.22
C ILE A 225 -12.16 -6.85 -0.51
N PRO A 226 -11.98 -6.26 -1.71
CA PRO A 226 -10.69 -6.27 -2.39
C PRO A 226 -9.63 -5.60 -1.52
N PHE A 227 -8.74 -6.40 -0.95
CA PHE A 227 -7.81 -5.97 0.10
C PHE A 227 -6.36 -6.25 -0.28
N ARG A 228 -5.46 -5.33 0.09
CA ARG A 228 -4.01 -5.46 -0.11
C ARG A 228 -3.25 -5.00 1.12
N VAL A 229 -2.13 -5.66 1.38
CA VAL A 229 -1.20 -5.24 2.43
C VAL A 229 0.06 -4.66 1.77
N LEU A 230 0.43 -3.45 2.17
CA LEU A 230 1.66 -2.80 1.77
C LEU A 230 2.77 -3.26 2.72
N ILE A 231 3.77 -3.93 2.14
CA ILE A 231 4.93 -4.46 2.85
C ILE A 231 6.16 -3.68 2.41
N SER A 232 6.89 -3.13 3.37
CA SER A 232 8.21 -2.54 3.15
C SER A 232 9.29 -3.54 3.53
N TYR A 233 10.28 -3.71 2.67
CA TYR A 233 11.36 -4.69 2.82
C TYR A 233 12.69 -4.11 2.33
N GLY A 234 13.80 -4.81 2.61
CA GLY A 234 15.15 -4.40 2.24
C GLY A 234 15.92 -3.73 3.37
N ALA A 235 17.24 -3.57 3.23
CA ALA A 235 18.15 -3.21 4.33
C ALA A 235 17.82 -1.88 5.05
N HIS A 236 17.12 -0.96 4.37
CA HIS A 236 16.75 0.36 4.91
C HIS A 236 15.26 0.49 5.28
N TRP A 237 14.58 -0.64 5.51
CA TRP A 237 13.15 -0.65 5.89
C TRP A 237 12.88 0.10 7.21
N TYR A 238 13.78 -0.02 8.19
CA TYR A 238 13.58 0.51 9.54
C TYR A 238 13.61 2.06 9.58
N PRO A 239 14.62 2.76 9.00
CA PRO A 239 14.59 4.22 8.89
C PRO A 239 13.36 4.75 8.15
N TRP A 240 12.96 4.09 7.06
CA TRP A 240 11.76 4.44 6.30
C TRP A 240 10.49 4.33 7.15
N PHE A 241 10.34 3.23 7.90
CA PHE A 241 9.19 2.99 8.77
C PHE A 241 9.13 3.99 9.93
N MET A 242 10.26 4.22 10.59
CA MET A 242 10.36 5.15 11.72
C MET A 242 10.03 6.60 11.31
N ARG A 243 10.43 7.02 10.10
CA ARG A 243 10.07 8.34 9.57
C ARG A 243 8.55 8.50 9.42
N ARG A 244 7.84 7.49 8.88
CA ARG A 244 6.36 7.53 8.77
C ARG A 244 5.64 7.52 10.12
N LEU A 245 6.24 6.90 11.15
CA LEU A 245 5.70 6.94 12.51
C LEU A 245 5.92 8.29 13.19
N ALA A 246 7.07 8.94 12.95
CA ALA A 246 7.45 10.20 13.59
C ALA A 246 6.74 11.44 13.00
N GLU A 247 6.36 11.42 11.72
CA GLU A 247 5.87 12.61 10.99
C GLU A 247 4.48 13.12 11.43
N ARG A 248 3.68 12.32 12.16
CA ARG A 248 2.41 12.79 12.75
C ARG A 248 2.15 12.08 14.08
N THR A 249 1.98 12.83 15.18
CA THR A 249 1.67 12.27 16.52
C THR A 249 0.35 11.47 16.54
N SER A 250 -0.56 11.75 15.60
CA SER A 250 -1.77 10.95 15.37
C SER A 250 -1.47 9.54 14.87
N ASN A 251 -0.36 9.34 14.14
CA ASN A 251 0.05 8.03 13.63
C ASN A 251 0.58 7.13 14.76
N LEU A 252 1.24 7.72 15.77
CA LEU A 252 1.76 7.01 16.94
C LEU A 252 0.65 6.38 17.80
N ARG A 253 -0.54 6.99 17.86
CA ARG A 253 -1.69 6.40 18.56
C ARG A 253 -2.16 5.08 17.93
N PHE A 254 -1.93 4.86 16.63
CA PHE A 254 -2.28 3.60 15.96
C PHE A 254 -1.31 2.46 16.30
N VAL A 255 -0.03 2.77 16.60
CA VAL A 255 0.98 1.76 16.97
C VAL A 255 0.88 1.38 18.45
N LEU A 256 0.52 2.33 19.30
CA LEU A 256 0.47 2.15 20.76
C LEU A 256 -0.89 1.68 21.29
N GLY A 257 -1.91 1.57 20.42
CA GLY A 257 -3.28 1.20 20.77
C GLY A 257 -3.54 -0.28 21.02
N ARG A 258 -2.54 -1.06 21.47
CA ARG A 258 -2.78 -2.43 21.98
C ARG A 258 -3.42 -2.33 23.37
N LYS A 259 -4.72 -2.64 23.45
CA LYS A 259 -5.35 -3.17 24.67
C LYS A 259 -6.21 -4.35 24.29
#